data_AF-A0A2J0MCJ3-F1
#
_entry.id   AF-A0A2J0MCJ3-F1
#
_cell.length_a   1.000
_cell.length_b   1.000
_cell.length_c   1.000
_cell.angle_alpha   90.00
_cell.angle_beta   90.00
_cell.angle_gamma   90.00
#
_symmetry.space_group_name_H-M   'P 1'
#
loop_
_entity.id
_entity.type
_entity.pdbx_description
1 polymer ?
#
loop_
_entity_poly.entity_id
_entity_poly.type
_entity_poly.pdbx_seq_one_letter_code
_entity_poly.pdbx_strand_id
1 'polypeptide(L)'
;MKITIPKGLFAIWKPAIGLLVKEPRVLVPFCLLAIVETFALWFLSCSPHFPINFIMAPPIRSIWGPTYLHYPYLYELLPRMFYYAKIVIGVMVGALTSGMAVLVVYYFKKNRRVDLKEIFFKVLKRYVSLFLLAIILFSCVHFVMKEPSVLLLKYFFAKHAKLLFLGPKFWFAIFLPALQFMMAVILQSLFVYSIPYIVIKEKKFLAALISGIVLFFKKFLVTFMAVLVPMFLYIPVTMIRGNMGLIADIFSPESIVVVLFIGIIVGTIIVDALVTLATTLIFIGATDEA
;
A
#
# COMPACT_ATOMS: atom_id res chain seq x y z
N MET A 1 -3.65 27.56 12.03
CA MET A 1 -2.47 27.02 12.75
C MET A 1 -1.27 26.97 11.81
N LYS A 2 -0.33 27.92 11.91
CA LYS A 2 0.95 27.88 11.16
C LYS A 2 1.77 26.73 11.75
N ILE A 3 1.94 25.65 10.99
CA ILE A 3 2.88 24.58 11.35
C ILE A 3 4.07 24.89 10.47
N THR A 4 5.09 25.54 11.03
CA THR A 4 6.42 25.60 10.43
C THR A 4 6.90 24.17 10.24
N ILE A 5 7.46 23.83 9.07
CA ILE A 5 8.07 22.52 8.85
C ILE A 5 9.11 22.34 9.95
N PRO A 6 8.87 21.46 10.92
CA PRO A 6 9.73 21.41 12.08
C PRO A 6 11.11 20.92 11.63
N LYS A 7 12.17 21.62 12.06
CA LYS A 7 13.55 21.26 11.76
C LYS A 7 13.84 19.90 12.43
N GLY A 8 13.74 18.82 11.65
CA GLY A 8 13.99 17.47 12.12
C GLY A 8 13.25 16.43 11.30
N LEU A 9 13.97 15.38 10.88
CA LEU A 9 13.47 14.25 10.11
C LEU A 9 12.22 13.58 10.71
N PHE A 10 12.15 13.47 12.03
CA PHE A 10 11.02 12.86 12.74
C PHE A 10 9.90 13.84 13.08
N ALA A 11 10.13 15.14 12.89
CA ALA A 11 9.21 16.13 13.38
C ALA A 11 7.95 16.27 12.50
N ILE A 12 7.92 15.61 11.34
CA ILE A 12 6.75 15.46 10.44
C ILE A 12 5.67 14.56 11.08
N TRP A 13 6.05 13.64 11.96
CA TRP A 13 5.12 12.70 12.59
C TRP A 13 4.24 13.37 13.63
N LYS A 14 4.79 14.32 14.39
CA LYS A 14 4.03 15.05 15.42
C LYS A 14 2.77 15.75 14.85
N PRO A 15 2.82 16.52 13.75
CA PRO A 15 1.62 17.10 13.17
C PRO A 15 0.72 16.07 12.48
N ALA A 16 1.26 15.00 11.88
CA ALA A 16 0.45 13.94 11.27
C ALA A 16 -0.37 13.17 12.33
N ILE A 17 0.28 12.70 13.40
CA ILE A 17 -0.36 12.03 14.54
C ILE A 17 -1.30 13.01 15.25
N GLY A 18 -0.86 14.26 15.46
CA GLY A 18 -1.70 15.28 16.07
C GLY A 18 -2.97 15.56 15.27
N LEU A 19 -2.92 15.49 13.94
CA LEU A 19 -4.10 15.62 13.09
C LEU A 19 -5.02 14.39 13.22
N LEU A 20 -4.45 13.18 13.24
CA LEU A 20 -5.20 11.93 13.39
C LEU A 20 -5.96 11.87 14.74
N VAL A 21 -5.32 12.32 15.82
CA VAL A 21 -5.93 12.35 17.16
C VAL A 21 -7.00 13.45 17.27
N LYS A 22 -6.73 14.64 16.73
CA LYS A 22 -7.68 15.77 16.82
C LYS A 22 -8.89 15.58 15.92
N GLU A 23 -8.68 15.01 14.74
CA GLU A 23 -9.69 14.90 13.68
C GLU A 23 -9.71 13.47 13.13
N PRO A 24 -10.37 12.52 13.82
CA PRO A 24 -10.41 11.12 13.40
C PRO A 24 -11.13 10.92 12.06
N ARG A 25 -11.89 11.92 11.59
CA ARG A 25 -12.54 11.91 10.27
C ARG A 25 -11.56 11.75 9.11
N VAL A 26 -10.28 12.06 9.32
CA VAL A 26 -9.22 11.83 8.33
C VAL A 26 -9.02 10.34 8.04
N LEU A 27 -9.45 9.45 8.94
CA LEU A 27 -9.40 8.00 8.75
C LEU A 27 -10.51 7.45 7.87
N VAL A 28 -11.59 8.21 7.60
CA VAL A 28 -12.77 7.71 6.87
C VAL A 28 -12.42 7.11 5.50
N PRO A 29 -11.56 7.71 4.65
CA PRO A 29 -11.19 7.10 3.38
C PRO A 29 -10.47 5.75 3.54
N PHE A 30 -9.64 5.62 4.58
CA PHE A 30 -8.91 4.38 4.88
C PHE A 30 -9.83 3.31 5.45
N CYS A 31 -10.79 3.69 6.31
CA CYS A 31 -11.84 2.80 6.79
C CYS A 31 -12.70 2.29 5.63
N LEU A 32 -13.06 3.15 4.67
CA LEU A 32 -13.81 2.74 3.48
C LEU A 32 -13.04 1.69 2.67
N LEU A 33 -11.74 1.93 2.44
CA LEU A 33 -10.88 0.97 1.74
C LEU A 33 -10.77 -0.36 2.52
N ALA A 34 -10.54 -0.29 3.83
CA ALA A 34 -10.44 -1.46 4.71
C ALA A 34 -11.74 -2.28 4.75
N ILE A 35 -12.92 -1.63 4.71
CA ILE A 35 -14.21 -2.32 4.61
C ILE A 35 -14.30 -3.10 3.30
N VAL A 36 -13.92 -2.50 2.17
CA VAL A 36 -13.92 -3.19 0.86
C VAL A 36 -12.94 -4.35 0.85
N GLU A 37 -11.74 -4.17 1.39
CA GLU A 37 -10.75 -5.25 1.52
C GLU A 37 -11.23 -6.37 2.43
N THR A 38 -11.86 -6.05 3.55
CA THR A 38 -12.41 -7.03 4.49
C THR A 38 -13.55 -7.81 3.86
N PHE A 39 -14.43 -7.12 3.12
CA PHE A 39 -15.50 -7.75 2.36
C PHE A 39 -14.94 -8.70 1.30
N ALA A 40 -13.89 -8.30 0.58
CA ALA A 40 -13.21 -9.17 -0.38
C ALA A 40 -12.56 -10.40 0.29
N LEU A 41 -11.91 -10.22 1.45
CA LEU A 41 -11.34 -11.32 2.22
C LEU A 41 -12.43 -12.31 2.66
N TRP A 42 -13.54 -11.80 3.19
CA TRP A 42 -14.71 -12.61 3.55
C TRP A 42 -15.28 -13.36 2.34
N PHE A 43 -15.50 -12.66 1.24
CA PHE A 43 -16.03 -13.23 -0.01
C PHE A 43 -15.13 -14.35 -0.54
N LEU A 44 -13.81 -14.16 -0.55
CA LEU A 44 -12.85 -15.19 -0.96
C LEU A 44 -12.80 -16.38 0.00
N SER A 45 -12.89 -16.14 1.31
CA SER A 45 -12.91 -17.19 2.34
C SER A 45 -14.17 -18.05 2.23
N CYS A 46 -15.29 -17.46 1.81
CA CYS A 46 -16.54 -18.17 1.57
C CYS A 46 -16.65 -18.79 0.16
N SER A 47 -15.57 -18.82 -0.63
CA SER A 47 -15.60 -19.30 -2.02
C SER A 47 -16.12 -20.73 -2.22
N PRO A 48 -16.00 -21.70 -1.29
CA PRO A 48 -16.63 -23.02 -1.47
C PRO A 48 -18.12 -23.06 -1.17
N HIS A 49 -18.68 -22.04 -0.52
CA HIS A 49 -20.06 -22.06 -0.04
C HIS A 49 -21.04 -21.43 -1.05
N PHE A 50 -22.25 -21.96 -1.13
CA PHE A 50 -23.33 -21.34 -1.90
C PHE A 50 -23.74 -20.00 -1.28
N PRO A 51 -23.99 -18.93 -2.05
CA PRO A 51 -24.02 -18.86 -3.52
C PRO A 51 -22.67 -18.52 -4.17
N ILE A 52 -21.65 -18.15 -3.39
CA ILE A 52 -20.37 -17.62 -3.88
C ILE A 52 -19.61 -18.64 -4.74
N ASN A 53 -19.73 -19.93 -4.41
CA ASN A 53 -19.17 -21.06 -5.15
C ASN A 53 -19.48 -21.00 -6.65
N PHE A 54 -20.69 -20.56 -7.04
CA PHE A 54 -21.05 -20.44 -8.46
C PHE A 54 -20.13 -19.51 -9.26
N ILE A 55 -19.65 -18.44 -8.62
CA ILE A 55 -18.79 -17.43 -9.23
C ILE A 55 -17.31 -17.79 -9.06
N MET A 56 -16.91 -18.25 -7.86
CA MET A 56 -15.51 -18.41 -7.48
C MET A 56 -14.94 -19.80 -7.75
N ALA A 57 -15.75 -20.86 -7.72
CA ALA A 57 -15.22 -22.20 -7.94
C ALA A 57 -14.72 -22.47 -9.37
N PRO A 58 -15.37 -22.00 -10.45
CA PRO A 58 -14.85 -22.20 -11.79
C PRO A 58 -13.42 -21.68 -12.00
N PRO A 59 -13.07 -20.42 -11.64
CA PRO A 59 -11.70 -19.94 -11.79
C PRO A 59 -10.74 -20.67 -10.83
N ILE A 60 -11.18 -21.03 -9.61
CA ILE A 60 -10.32 -21.76 -8.67
C ILE A 60 -9.93 -23.13 -9.22
N ARG A 61 -10.91 -23.90 -9.73
CA ARG A 61 -10.68 -25.22 -10.35
C ARG A 61 -9.77 -25.13 -11.56
N SER A 62 -9.95 -24.11 -12.40
CA SER A 62 -9.20 -23.97 -13.65
C SER A 62 -7.75 -23.56 -13.44
N ILE A 63 -7.46 -22.69 -12.45
CA ILE A 63 -6.12 -22.09 -12.29
C ILE A 63 -5.28 -22.87 -11.27
N TRP A 64 -5.88 -23.30 -10.16
CA TRP A 64 -5.16 -23.97 -9.06
C TRP A 64 -5.56 -25.43 -8.86
N GLY A 65 -6.73 -25.85 -9.35
CA GLY A 65 -7.21 -27.22 -9.28
C GLY A 65 -8.33 -27.42 -8.26
N PRO A 66 -9.05 -28.55 -8.34
CA PRO A 66 -10.23 -28.81 -7.51
C PRO A 66 -9.91 -29.02 -6.01
N THR A 67 -8.68 -29.40 -5.69
CA THR A 67 -8.24 -29.62 -4.29
C THR A 67 -8.39 -28.36 -3.44
N TYR A 68 -8.14 -27.17 -4.01
CA TYR A 68 -8.21 -25.90 -3.30
C TYR A 68 -9.63 -25.41 -2.99
N LEU A 69 -10.66 -26.13 -3.43
CA LEU A 69 -12.05 -25.88 -2.99
C LEU A 69 -12.41 -26.63 -1.71
N HIS A 70 -11.50 -27.45 -1.20
CA HIS A 70 -11.72 -28.26 -0.02
C HIS A 70 -10.86 -27.76 1.15
N TYR A 71 -11.36 -28.02 2.34
CA TYR A 71 -10.61 -27.82 3.57
C TYR A 71 -9.45 -28.82 3.66
N PRO A 72 -8.25 -28.43 4.13
CA PRO A 72 -7.84 -27.08 4.55
C PRO A 72 -7.19 -26.25 3.42
N TYR A 73 -6.99 -26.83 2.24
CA TYR A 73 -6.19 -26.27 1.14
C TYR A 73 -6.67 -24.91 0.66
N LEU A 74 -7.96 -24.59 0.76
CA LEU A 74 -8.45 -23.24 0.46
C LEU A 74 -7.65 -22.16 1.20
N TYR A 75 -7.36 -22.38 2.49
CA TYR A 75 -6.69 -21.40 3.33
C TYR A 75 -5.21 -21.23 2.95
N GLU A 76 -4.58 -22.26 2.38
CA GLU A 76 -3.24 -22.14 1.79
C GLU A 76 -3.24 -21.24 0.55
N LEU A 77 -4.29 -21.31 -0.26
CA LEU A 77 -4.46 -20.50 -1.47
C LEU A 77 -4.95 -19.07 -1.18
N LEU A 78 -5.70 -18.88 -0.10
CA LEU A 78 -6.36 -17.62 0.25
C LEU A 78 -5.43 -16.38 0.26
N PRO A 79 -4.20 -16.41 0.83
CA PRO A 79 -3.28 -15.28 0.81
C PRO A 79 -2.92 -14.83 -0.61
N ARG A 80 -2.83 -15.78 -1.55
CA ARG A 80 -2.49 -15.51 -2.94
C ARG A 80 -3.68 -14.90 -3.70
N MET A 81 -4.89 -15.44 -3.52
CA MET A 81 -6.10 -14.84 -4.10
C MET A 81 -6.32 -13.44 -3.54
N PHE A 82 -6.17 -13.28 -2.22
CA PHE A 82 -6.36 -12.01 -1.57
C PHE A 82 -5.31 -10.97 -1.98
N TYR A 83 -4.07 -11.39 -2.26
CA TYR A 83 -3.07 -10.52 -2.88
C TYR A 83 -3.56 -9.93 -4.22
N TYR A 84 -4.09 -10.76 -5.12
CA TYR A 84 -4.61 -10.27 -6.40
C TYR A 84 -5.86 -9.39 -6.23
N ALA A 85 -6.76 -9.76 -5.32
CA ALA A 85 -7.93 -8.93 -4.99
C ALA A 85 -7.50 -7.56 -4.45
N LYS A 86 -6.53 -7.50 -3.54
CA LYS A 86 -5.96 -6.23 -3.01
C LYS A 86 -5.35 -5.37 -4.11
N ILE A 87 -4.74 -5.94 -5.14
CA ILE A 87 -4.22 -5.17 -6.28
C ILE A 87 -5.38 -4.47 -7.00
N VAL A 88 -6.41 -5.23 -7.36
CA VAL A 88 -7.58 -4.68 -8.08
C VAL A 88 -8.27 -3.62 -7.22
N ILE A 89 -8.51 -3.92 -5.94
CA ILE A 89 -9.14 -2.99 -4.99
C ILE A 89 -8.26 -1.75 -4.78
N GLY A 90 -6.95 -1.89 -4.65
CA GLY A 90 -6.02 -0.78 -4.49
C GLY A 90 -6.01 0.15 -5.70
N VAL A 91 -6.05 -0.42 -6.92
CA VAL A 91 -6.10 0.37 -8.16
C VAL A 91 -7.47 1.05 -8.34
N MET A 92 -8.57 0.35 -8.06
CA MET A 92 -9.92 0.90 -8.25
C MET A 92 -10.36 1.78 -7.09
N VAL A 93 -10.45 1.21 -5.89
CA VAL A 93 -10.95 1.92 -4.70
C VAL A 93 -9.83 2.71 -4.02
N GLY A 94 -8.64 2.13 -3.92
CA GLY A 94 -7.50 2.77 -3.24
C GLY A 94 -7.05 4.08 -3.88
N ALA A 95 -7.10 4.18 -5.21
CA ALA A 95 -6.82 5.42 -5.94
C ALA A 95 -7.80 6.55 -5.54
N LEU A 96 -9.09 6.21 -5.42
CA LEU A 96 -10.14 7.15 -5.02
C LEU A 96 -9.98 7.58 -3.56
N THR A 97 -9.82 6.62 -2.64
CA THR A 97 -9.71 6.91 -1.20
C THR A 97 -8.44 7.67 -0.86
N SER A 98 -7.33 7.40 -1.55
CA SER A 98 -6.08 8.17 -1.41
C SER A 98 -6.29 9.64 -1.81
N GLY A 99 -6.98 9.90 -2.94
CA GLY A 99 -7.32 11.26 -3.35
C GLY A 99 -8.26 11.97 -2.35
N MET A 100 -9.21 11.24 -1.77
CA MET A 100 -10.10 11.77 -0.73
C MET A 100 -9.31 12.14 0.53
N ALA A 101 -8.43 11.25 0.99
CA ALA A 101 -7.61 11.50 2.18
C ALA A 101 -6.75 12.76 2.02
N VAL A 102 -6.12 12.94 0.86
CA VAL A 102 -5.35 14.15 0.53
C VAL A 102 -6.20 15.42 0.65
N LEU A 103 -7.43 15.43 0.12
CA LEU A 103 -8.31 16.60 0.24
C LEU A 103 -8.82 16.85 1.65
N VAL A 104 -9.14 15.78 2.39
CA VAL A 104 -9.57 15.90 3.78
C VAL A 104 -8.47 16.59 4.59
N VAL A 105 -7.22 16.15 4.46
CA VAL A 105 -6.06 16.78 5.10
C VAL A 105 -5.90 18.23 4.66
N TYR A 106 -6.02 18.51 3.37
CA TYR A 106 -5.91 19.86 2.82
C TYR A 106 -6.97 20.82 3.39
N TYR A 107 -8.24 20.38 3.45
CA TYR A 107 -9.35 21.19 3.97
C TYR A 107 -9.19 21.46 5.47
N PHE A 108 -8.82 20.44 6.26
CA PHE A 108 -8.50 20.63 7.67
C PHE A 108 -7.36 21.64 7.87
N LYS A 109 -6.30 21.53 7.08
CA LYS A 109 -5.16 22.43 7.19
C LYS A 109 -5.52 23.88 6.87
N LYS A 110 -6.44 24.11 5.93
CA LYS A 110 -6.96 25.44 5.57
C LYS A 110 -8.14 25.90 6.44
N ASN A 111 -8.45 25.21 7.55
CA ASN A 111 -9.60 25.49 8.42
C ASN A 111 -10.95 25.57 7.67
N ARG A 112 -11.10 24.80 6.58
CA ARG A 112 -12.36 24.71 5.83
C ARG A 112 -13.21 23.57 6.40
N ARG A 113 -14.53 23.71 6.29
CA ARG A 113 -15.46 22.63 6.65
C ARG A 113 -15.20 21.42 5.76
N VAL A 114 -15.11 20.24 6.37
CA VAL A 114 -14.90 18.98 5.66
C VAL A 114 -16.27 18.37 5.36
N ASP A 115 -16.72 18.53 4.11
CA ASP A 115 -17.85 17.79 3.55
C ASP A 115 -17.33 16.62 2.71
N LEU A 116 -17.53 15.40 3.20
CA LEU A 116 -17.07 14.18 2.54
C LEU A 116 -17.76 13.95 1.19
N LYS A 117 -19.00 14.41 1.03
CA LYS A 117 -19.75 14.28 -0.23
C LYS A 117 -19.14 15.17 -1.29
N GLU A 118 -18.88 16.44 -0.96
CA GLU A 118 -18.19 17.37 -1.86
C GLU A 118 -16.82 16.82 -2.26
N ILE A 119 -16.03 16.36 -1.28
CA ILE A 119 -14.71 15.77 -1.51
C ILE A 119 -14.81 14.57 -2.45
N PHE A 120 -15.73 13.63 -2.20
CA PHE A 120 -15.93 12.47 -3.05
C PHE A 120 -16.18 12.86 -4.52
N PHE A 121 -17.12 13.76 -4.78
CA PHE A 121 -17.41 14.19 -6.16
C PHE A 121 -16.25 14.96 -6.79
N LYS A 122 -15.51 15.74 -5.99
CA LYS A 122 -14.32 16.44 -6.46
C LYS A 122 -13.21 15.47 -6.89
N VAL A 123 -12.96 14.42 -6.11
CA VAL A 123 -11.98 13.37 -6.47
C VAL A 123 -12.47 12.55 -7.65
N LEU A 124 -13.78 12.24 -7.70
CA LEU A 124 -14.38 11.44 -8.78
C LEU A 124 -14.15 12.08 -10.16
N LYS A 125 -14.23 13.41 -10.26
CA LYS A 125 -13.91 14.15 -11.50
C LYS A 125 -12.46 13.97 -11.98
N ARG A 126 -11.56 13.56 -11.09
CA ARG A 126 -10.14 13.30 -11.37
C ARG A 126 -9.79 11.82 -11.28
N TYR A 127 -10.79 10.95 -11.12
CA TYR A 127 -10.59 9.52 -10.89
C TYR A 127 -9.76 8.86 -11.97
N VAL A 128 -10.00 9.17 -13.24
CA VAL A 128 -9.22 8.60 -14.36
C VAL A 128 -7.72 8.87 -14.22
N SER A 129 -7.32 10.08 -13.79
CA SER A 129 -5.90 10.40 -13.59
C SER A 129 -5.30 9.66 -12.39
N LEU A 130 -6.07 9.48 -11.30
CA LEU A 130 -5.65 8.72 -10.13
C LEU A 130 -5.54 7.22 -10.42
N PHE A 131 -6.49 6.69 -11.19
CA PHE A 131 -6.51 5.31 -11.64
C PHE A 131 -5.31 4.98 -12.53
N LEU A 132 -5.00 5.84 -13.51
CA LEU A 132 -3.80 5.70 -14.34
C LEU A 132 -2.51 5.77 -13.51
N LEU A 133 -2.45 6.68 -12.54
CA LEU A 133 -1.33 6.77 -11.61
C LEU A 133 -1.17 5.48 -10.81
N ALA A 134 -2.26 4.90 -10.30
CA ALA A 134 -2.23 3.66 -9.54
C ALA A 134 -1.80 2.46 -10.41
N ILE A 135 -2.26 2.37 -11.66
CA ILE A 135 -1.79 1.35 -12.62
C ILE A 135 -0.30 1.47 -12.84
N ILE A 136 0.21 2.68 -13.08
CA ILE A 136 1.64 2.91 -13.33
C ILE A 136 2.46 2.57 -12.09
N LEU A 137 2.06 3.05 -10.91
CA LEU A 137 2.72 2.72 -9.66
C LEU A 137 2.78 1.20 -9.46
N PHE A 138 1.64 0.52 -9.60
CA PHE A 138 1.57 -0.93 -9.43
C PHE A 138 2.42 -1.68 -10.46
N SER A 139 2.37 -1.26 -11.72
CA SER A 139 3.19 -1.84 -12.80
C SER A 139 4.67 -1.68 -12.50
N CYS A 140 5.10 -0.46 -12.13
CA CYS A 140 6.48 -0.19 -11.75
C CYS A 140 6.91 -1.05 -10.55
N VAL A 141 6.08 -1.17 -9.51
CA VAL A 141 6.39 -2.03 -8.34
C VAL A 141 6.55 -3.47 -8.83
N HIS A 142 5.60 -3.99 -9.61
CA HIS A 142 5.62 -5.37 -10.08
C HIS A 142 6.88 -5.69 -10.90
N PHE A 143 7.25 -4.84 -11.86
CA PHE A 143 8.45 -5.02 -12.67
C PHE A 143 9.72 -4.91 -11.83
N VAL A 144 9.84 -3.88 -11.00
CA VAL A 144 11.03 -3.64 -10.16
C VAL A 144 11.24 -4.77 -9.14
N MET A 145 10.18 -5.34 -8.58
CA MET A 145 10.31 -6.44 -7.61
C MET A 145 10.76 -7.77 -8.23
N LYS A 146 10.54 -7.97 -9.53
CA LYS A 146 10.87 -9.23 -10.24
C LYS A 146 12.35 -9.30 -10.60
N GLU A 147 12.96 -8.20 -11.01
CA GLU A 147 14.34 -8.16 -11.52
C GLU A 147 15.41 -8.72 -10.56
N PRO A 148 15.46 -8.36 -9.25
CA PRO A 148 16.52 -8.84 -8.37
C PRO A 148 16.48 -10.34 -8.15
N SER A 149 15.28 -10.94 -8.16
CA SER A 149 15.13 -12.39 -8.00
C SER A 149 15.72 -13.14 -9.20
N VAL A 150 15.51 -12.63 -10.42
CA VAL A 150 16.05 -13.21 -11.66
C VAL A 150 17.56 -13.04 -11.72
N LEU A 151 18.08 -11.88 -11.33
CA LEU A 151 19.52 -11.61 -11.30
C LEU A 151 20.24 -12.51 -10.30
N LEU A 152 19.72 -12.65 -9.07
CA LEU A 152 20.30 -13.54 -8.06
C LEU A 152 20.24 -15.01 -8.50
N LEU A 153 19.13 -15.46 -9.08
CA LEU A 153 19.03 -16.82 -9.63
C LEU A 153 20.09 -17.06 -10.69
N LYS A 154 20.19 -16.20 -11.71
CA LYS A 154 21.20 -16.30 -12.78
C LYS A 154 22.62 -16.35 -12.21
N TYR A 155 22.89 -15.51 -11.22
CA TYR A 155 24.20 -15.44 -10.57
C TYR A 155 24.58 -16.74 -9.83
N PHE A 156 23.66 -17.31 -9.04
CA PHE A 156 23.92 -18.57 -8.33
C PHE A 156 23.97 -19.77 -9.29
N PHE A 157 23.15 -19.80 -10.34
CA PHE A 157 23.21 -20.83 -11.38
C PHE A 157 24.54 -20.81 -12.14
N ALA A 158 25.15 -19.65 -12.33
CA ALA A 158 26.47 -19.50 -12.94
C ALA A 158 27.64 -19.95 -12.03
N LYS A 159 27.36 -20.56 -10.87
CA LYS A 159 28.34 -21.09 -9.89
C LYS A 159 29.34 -20.03 -9.37
N HIS A 160 29.02 -18.74 -9.47
CA HIS A 160 29.84 -17.65 -8.92
C HIS A 160 29.71 -17.50 -7.39
N ALA A 161 29.52 -18.61 -6.66
CA ALA A 161 29.28 -18.59 -5.22
C ALA A 161 30.44 -17.99 -4.38
N LYS A 162 31.64 -17.83 -4.96
CA LYS A 162 32.81 -17.27 -4.28
C LYS A 162 32.80 -15.75 -4.09
N LEU A 163 32.04 -14.98 -4.87
CA LEU A 163 32.08 -13.50 -4.80
C LEU A 163 31.13 -12.91 -3.75
N LEU A 164 30.08 -13.66 -3.38
CA LEU A 164 29.17 -13.29 -2.31
C LEU A 164 29.57 -14.07 -1.07
N PHE A 165 30.28 -13.43 -0.15
CA PHE A 165 30.84 -14.00 1.09
C PHE A 165 29.85 -14.75 2.00
N LEU A 166 28.55 -14.69 1.71
CA LEU A 166 27.45 -15.30 2.46
C LEU A 166 26.69 -16.28 1.57
N GLY A 167 26.28 -17.42 2.13
CA GLY A 167 25.60 -18.49 1.38
C GLY A 167 24.23 -18.09 0.79
N PRO A 168 23.69 -18.86 -0.18
CA PRO A 168 22.45 -18.52 -0.89
C PRO A 168 21.25 -18.27 0.03
N LYS A 169 21.17 -19.00 1.15
CA LYS A 169 20.10 -18.84 2.14
C LYS A 169 20.00 -17.39 2.65
N PHE A 170 21.12 -16.74 2.95
CA PHE A 170 21.12 -15.34 3.39
C PHE A 170 20.57 -14.41 2.31
N TRP A 171 21.01 -14.59 1.07
CA TRP A 171 20.62 -13.73 -0.05
C TRP A 171 19.15 -13.82 -0.37
N PHE A 172 18.58 -15.03 -0.40
CA PHE A 172 17.17 -15.22 -0.73
C PHE A 172 16.23 -14.96 0.45
N ALA A 173 16.62 -15.30 1.68
CA ALA A 173 15.73 -15.19 2.84
C ALA A 173 15.76 -13.82 3.51
N ILE A 174 16.89 -13.09 3.47
CA ILE A 174 17.07 -11.83 4.21
C ILE A 174 17.31 -10.67 3.25
N PHE A 175 18.35 -10.78 2.41
CA PHE A 175 18.76 -9.65 1.56
C PHE A 175 17.72 -9.29 0.51
N LEU A 176 17.18 -10.29 -0.21
CA LEU A 176 16.22 -10.07 -1.29
C LEU A 176 14.92 -9.41 -0.78
N PRO A 177 14.26 -9.89 0.29
CA PRO A 177 13.11 -9.20 0.87
C PRO A 177 13.43 -7.78 1.35
N ALA A 178 14.59 -7.56 1.97
CA ALA A 178 15.01 -6.23 2.42
C ALA A 178 15.22 -5.26 1.24
N LEU A 179 15.86 -5.73 0.17
CA LEU A 179 16.04 -4.97 -1.07
C LEU A 179 14.69 -4.65 -1.73
N GLN A 180 13.79 -5.64 -1.84
CA GLN A 180 12.45 -5.46 -2.37
C GLN A 180 11.66 -4.43 -1.55
N PHE A 181 11.71 -4.52 -0.22
CA PHE A 181 11.10 -3.55 0.68
C PHE A 181 11.66 -2.13 0.44
N MET A 182 12.98 -1.97 0.39
CA MET A 182 13.62 -0.68 0.14
C MET A 182 13.23 -0.09 -1.22
N MET A 183 13.25 -0.90 -2.28
CA MET A 183 12.83 -0.46 -3.60
C MET A 183 11.35 -0.07 -3.63
N ALA A 184 10.48 -0.78 -2.93
CA ALA A 184 9.06 -0.44 -2.83
C ALA A 184 8.85 0.92 -2.15
N VAL A 185 9.58 1.17 -1.05
CA VAL A 185 9.55 2.46 -0.35
C VAL A 185 10.05 3.60 -1.25
N ILE A 186 11.17 3.41 -1.97
CA ILE A 186 11.70 4.42 -2.90
C ILE A 186 10.66 4.73 -3.98
N LEU A 187 10.09 3.70 -4.58
CA LEU A 187 9.14 3.86 -5.68
C LEU A 187 7.83 4.51 -5.22
N GLN A 188 7.30 4.11 -4.07
CA GLN A 188 6.14 4.78 -3.48
C GLN A 188 6.44 6.24 -3.16
N SER A 189 7.61 6.55 -2.59
CA SER A 189 8.03 7.92 -2.29
C SER A 189 8.16 8.78 -3.55
N LEU A 190 8.60 8.20 -4.67
CA LEU A 190 8.74 8.89 -5.95
C LEU A 190 7.41 9.41 -6.49
N PHE A 191 6.33 8.62 -6.34
CA PHE A 191 5.00 8.94 -6.88
C PHE A 191 4.05 9.57 -5.88
N VAL A 192 4.40 9.64 -4.59
CA VAL A 192 3.45 10.05 -3.54
C VAL A 192 2.89 11.46 -3.74
N TYR A 193 3.70 12.38 -4.28
CA TYR A 193 3.27 13.76 -4.54
C TYR A 193 2.40 13.94 -5.79
N SER A 194 2.32 12.95 -6.66
CA SER A 194 1.48 13.03 -7.85
C SER A 194 0.00 13.12 -7.48
N ILE A 195 -0.43 12.45 -6.40
CA ILE A 195 -1.81 12.49 -5.90
C ILE A 195 -2.23 13.93 -5.51
N PRO A 196 -1.52 14.64 -4.61
CA PRO A 196 -1.89 16.03 -4.27
C PRO A 196 -1.76 16.99 -5.45
N TYR A 197 -0.86 16.78 -6.41
CA TYR A 197 -0.85 17.60 -7.63
C TYR A 197 -2.10 17.40 -8.50
N ILE A 198 -2.61 16.17 -8.59
CA ILE A 198 -3.85 15.86 -9.33
C ILE A 198 -5.06 16.48 -8.63
N VAL A 199 -5.14 16.36 -7.31
CA VAL A 199 -6.39 16.66 -6.58
C VAL A 199 -6.44 18.08 -6.00
N ILE A 200 -5.32 18.61 -5.49
CA ILE A 200 -5.26 19.96 -4.89
C ILE A 200 -4.96 21.01 -5.96
N LYS A 201 -3.94 20.79 -6.79
CA LYS A 201 -3.51 21.73 -7.84
C LYS A 201 -4.18 21.47 -9.19
N GLU A 202 -5.04 20.45 -9.27
CA GLU A 202 -5.83 20.12 -10.46
C GLU A 202 -5.03 19.94 -11.76
N LYS A 203 -3.77 19.50 -11.64
CA LYS A 203 -2.91 19.26 -12.80
C LYS A 203 -3.37 18.03 -13.58
N LYS A 204 -3.16 18.06 -14.90
CA LYS A 204 -3.30 16.88 -15.77
C LYS A 204 -2.31 15.79 -15.37
N PHE A 205 -2.62 14.53 -15.70
CA PHE A 205 -1.83 13.35 -15.33
C PHE A 205 -0.31 13.51 -15.49
N LEU A 206 0.18 13.81 -16.70
CA LEU A 206 1.63 13.94 -16.97
C LEU A 206 2.27 15.10 -16.19
N ALA A 207 1.59 16.26 -16.16
CA ALA A 207 2.09 17.43 -15.43
C ALA A 207 2.16 17.16 -13.93
N ALA A 208 1.21 16.42 -13.37
CA ALA A 208 1.21 16.03 -11.97
C ALA A 208 2.29 14.98 -11.64
N LEU A 209 2.55 14.05 -12.55
CA LEU A 209 3.60 13.06 -12.44
C LEU A 209 4.98 13.73 -12.38
N ILE A 210 5.30 14.57 -13.37
CA ILE A 210 6.58 15.29 -13.43
C ILE A 210 6.73 16.21 -12.22
N SER A 211 5.68 16.97 -11.88
CA SER A 211 5.73 17.87 -10.71
C SER A 211 5.94 17.11 -9.40
N GLY A 212 5.34 15.91 -9.29
CA GLY A 212 5.51 15.03 -8.15
C GLY A 212 6.95 14.54 -8.01
N ILE A 213 7.56 14.08 -9.10
CA ILE A 213 8.96 13.63 -9.14
C ILE A 213 9.91 14.78 -8.80
N VAL A 214 9.71 15.97 -9.38
CA VAL A 214 10.54 17.15 -9.09
C VAL A 214 10.47 17.51 -7.61
N LEU A 215 9.28 17.48 -7.01
CA LEU A 215 9.13 17.77 -5.58
C LEU A 215 9.77 16.69 -4.71
N PHE A 216 9.65 15.42 -5.11
CA PHE A 216 10.31 14.30 -4.44
C PHE A 216 11.82 14.51 -4.37
N PHE A 217 12.50 14.81 -5.48
CA PHE A 217 13.95 15.04 -5.45
C PHE A 217 14.35 16.27 -4.62
N LYS A 218 13.54 17.33 -4.62
CA LYS A 218 13.77 18.52 -3.75
C LYS A 218 13.64 18.21 -2.26
N LYS A 219 12.83 17.23 -1.89
CA LYS A 219 12.54 16.85 -0.49
C LYS A 219 12.81 15.36 -0.25
N PHE A 220 13.84 14.80 -0.90
CA PHE A 220 14.07 13.35 -0.98
C PHE A 220 14.10 12.70 0.40
N LEU A 221 15.01 13.15 1.26
CA LEU A 221 15.25 12.53 2.56
C LEU A 221 14.02 12.60 3.48
N VAL A 222 13.33 13.75 3.47
CA VAL A 222 12.12 14.02 4.26
C VAL A 222 10.97 13.13 3.79
N THR A 223 10.78 13.01 2.47
CA THR A 223 9.72 12.20 1.87
C THR A 223 9.99 10.72 2.06
N PHE A 224 11.23 10.29 1.81
CA PHE A 224 11.65 8.91 1.99
C PHE A 224 11.40 8.45 3.43
N MET A 225 11.74 9.26 4.42
CA MET A 225 11.50 8.93 5.84
C MET A 225 10.02 9.00 6.22
N ALA A 226 9.25 9.88 5.58
CA ALA A 226 7.79 9.91 5.72
C ALA A 226 7.12 8.63 5.21
N VAL A 227 7.71 7.92 4.25
CA VAL A 227 7.18 6.64 3.76
C VAL A 227 7.79 5.45 4.50
N LEU A 228 9.10 5.49 4.75
CA LEU A 228 9.87 4.40 5.34
C LEU A 228 9.42 4.08 6.77
N VAL A 229 9.21 5.10 7.61
CA VAL A 229 8.93 4.88 9.04
C VAL A 229 7.61 4.12 9.28
N PRO A 230 6.46 4.49 8.67
CA PRO A 230 5.25 3.69 8.81
C PRO A 230 5.38 2.31 8.18
N MET A 231 6.11 2.19 7.07
CA MET A 231 6.31 0.91 6.40
C MET A 231 7.01 -0.13 7.29
N PHE A 232 7.85 0.28 8.24
CA PHE A 232 8.41 -0.63 9.24
C PHE A 232 7.33 -1.31 10.11
N LEU A 233 6.20 -0.66 10.37
CA LEU A 233 5.08 -1.27 11.11
C LEU A 233 4.44 -2.44 10.36
N TYR A 234 4.64 -2.52 9.05
CA TYR A 234 4.12 -3.60 8.22
C TYR A 234 5.07 -4.82 8.15
N ILE A 235 6.33 -4.68 8.58
CA ILE A 235 7.30 -5.79 8.57
C ILE A 235 6.84 -6.99 9.42
N PRO A 236 6.33 -6.82 10.65
CA PRO A 236 5.81 -7.95 11.41
C PRO A 236 4.70 -8.71 10.65
N VAL A 237 3.83 -7.99 9.96
CA VAL A 237 2.78 -8.58 9.13
C VAL A 237 3.38 -9.38 7.98
N THR A 238 4.38 -8.84 7.26
CA THR A 238 5.00 -9.58 6.15
C THR A 238 5.77 -10.82 6.63
N MET A 239 6.43 -10.77 7.79
CA MET A 239 7.10 -11.92 8.39
C MET A 239 6.11 -13.03 8.80
N ILE A 240 4.97 -12.66 9.39
CA ILE A 240 3.89 -13.60 9.73
C ILE A 240 3.31 -14.22 8.45
N ARG A 241 3.08 -13.42 7.40
CA ARG A 241 2.60 -13.90 6.09
C ARG A 241 3.58 -14.87 5.42
N GLY A 242 4.88 -14.65 5.56
CA GLY A 242 5.92 -15.54 5.02
C GLY A 242 5.94 -16.93 5.67
N ASN A 243 5.39 -17.06 6.88
CA ASN A 243 5.38 -18.30 7.67
C ASN A 243 3.96 -18.85 7.86
N MET A 244 3.03 -18.56 6.94
CA MET A 244 1.63 -18.98 7.07
C MET A 244 1.42 -20.49 7.23
N GLY A 245 2.27 -21.32 6.61
CA GLY A 245 2.21 -22.78 6.79
C GLY A 245 2.41 -23.19 8.25
N LEU A 246 3.44 -22.65 8.91
CA LEU A 246 3.72 -22.89 10.32
C LEU A 246 2.56 -22.42 11.21
N ILE A 247 1.95 -21.27 10.90
CA ILE A 247 0.81 -20.75 11.67
C ILE A 247 -0.41 -21.67 11.53
N ALA A 248 -0.68 -22.16 10.32
CA ALA A 248 -1.76 -23.10 10.05
C ALA A 248 -1.55 -24.43 10.79
N ASP A 249 -0.31 -24.91 10.86
CA ASP A 249 0.06 -26.16 11.54
C ASP A 249 -0.06 -26.06 13.07
N ILE A 250 0.27 -24.89 13.66
CA ILE A 250 0.24 -24.69 15.12
C ILE A 250 -1.17 -24.37 15.65
N PHE A 251 -1.92 -23.52 14.95
CA PHE A 251 -3.21 -23.03 15.43
C PHE A 251 -4.37 -23.73 14.71
N SER A 252 -4.65 -23.27 13.49
CA SER A 252 -5.63 -23.85 12.57
C SER A 252 -5.53 -23.13 11.22
N PRO A 253 -6.00 -23.73 10.11
CA PRO A 253 -6.07 -23.08 8.80
C PRO A 253 -6.81 -21.73 8.80
N GLU A 254 -7.85 -21.56 9.63
CA GLU A 254 -8.65 -20.34 9.75
C GLU A 254 -7.84 -19.16 10.29
N SER A 255 -6.76 -19.41 11.05
CA SER A 255 -5.86 -18.37 11.54
C SER A 255 -5.27 -17.51 10.42
N ILE A 256 -5.17 -18.04 9.20
CA ILE A 256 -4.74 -17.30 8.01
C ILE A 256 -5.67 -16.12 7.73
N VAL A 257 -6.98 -16.27 7.91
CA VAL A 257 -7.95 -15.17 7.75
C VAL A 257 -7.67 -14.07 8.77
N VAL A 258 -7.41 -14.44 10.02
CA VAL A 258 -7.10 -13.50 11.10
C VAL A 258 -5.82 -12.73 10.80
N VAL A 259 -4.77 -13.41 10.34
CA VAL A 259 -3.51 -12.77 9.93
C VAL A 259 -3.73 -11.79 8.78
N LEU A 260 -4.52 -12.17 7.77
CA LEU A 260 -4.84 -11.29 6.63
C LEU A 260 -5.67 -10.08 7.08
N PHE A 261 -6.62 -10.27 8.00
CA PHE A 261 -7.41 -9.19 8.57
C PHE A 261 -6.55 -8.20 9.38
N ILE A 262 -5.66 -8.69 10.24
CA ILE A 262 -4.67 -7.84 10.94
C ILE A 262 -3.83 -7.08 9.91
N GLY A 263 -3.46 -7.73 8.81
CA GLY A 263 -2.74 -7.09 7.70
C GLY A 263 -3.52 -5.95 7.04
N ILE A 264 -4.85 -6.04 6.93
CA ILE A 264 -5.70 -4.93 6.47
C ILE A 264 -5.65 -3.77 7.46
N ILE A 265 -5.81 -4.04 8.76
CA ILE A 265 -5.81 -2.97 9.79
C ILE A 265 -4.46 -2.26 9.81
N VAL A 266 -3.36 -3.00 9.90
CA VAL A 266 -2.02 -2.41 9.98
C VAL A 266 -1.64 -1.72 8.67
N GLY A 267 -1.80 -2.39 7.53
CA GLY A 267 -1.42 -1.81 6.23
C GLY A 267 -2.31 -0.64 5.83
N THR A 268 -3.61 -0.86 5.79
CA THR A 268 -4.56 0.07 5.16
C THR A 268 -4.98 1.19 6.10
N ILE A 269 -5.21 0.91 7.39
CA ILE A 269 -5.67 1.94 8.33
C ILE A 269 -4.51 2.69 8.97
N ILE A 270 -3.44 2.00 9.36
CA ILE A 270 -2.33 2.64 10.07
C ILE A 270 -1.28 3.16 9.09
N VAL A 271 -0.70 2.30 8.26
CA VAL A 271 0.42 2.66 7.39
C VAL A 271 -0.01 3.65 6.30
N ASP A 272 -1.04 3.33 5.51
CA ASP A 272 -1.48 4.22 4.43
C ASP A 272 -1.97 5.57 4.95
N ALA A 273 -2.65 5.61 6.11
CA ALA A 273 -3.05 6.87 6.73
C ALA A 273 -1.83 7.71 7.11
N LEU A 274 -0.87 7.13 7.85
CA LEU A 274 0.33 7.84 8.28
C LEU A 274 1.14 8.37 7.10
N VAL A 275 1.35 7.54 6.06
CA VAL A 275 2.07 7.94 4.84
C VAL A 275 1.34 9.09 4.13
N THR A 276 0.03 8.96 3.90
CA THR A 276 -0.75 9.98 3.18
C THR A 276 -0.81 11.29 3.95
N LEU A 277 -1.01 11.23 5.27
CA LEU A 277 -1.02 12.39 6.15
C LEU A 277 0.30 13.15 6.10
N ALA A 278 1.41 12.44 6.35
CA ALA A 278 2.73 13.03 6.42
C ALA A 278 3.12 13.67 5.07
N THR A 279 2.93 12.95 3.97
CA THR A 279 3.30 13.43 2.63
C THR A 279 2.41 14.57 2.15
N THR A 280 1.11 14.56 2.47
CA THR A 280 0.24 15.71 2.15
C THR A 280 0.64 16.95 2.94
N LEU A 281 1.00 16.81 4.21
CA LEU A 281 1.46 17.94 5.02
C LEU A 281 2.78 18.52 4.50
N ILE A 282 3.73 17.67 4.07
CA ILE A 282 4.97 18.12 3.42
C ILE A 282 4.65 18.86 2.12
N PHE A 283 3.74 18.32 1.31
CA PHE A 283 3.30 18.96 0.06
C PHE A 283 2.72 20.35 0.29
N ILE A 284 1.82 20.50 1.27
CA ILE A 284 1.20 21.79 1.58
C ILE A 284 2.26 22.78 2.09
N GLY A 285 3.15 22.34 2.98
CA GLY A 285 4.25 23.19 3.46
C GLY A 285 5.15 23.69 2.33
N ALA A 286 5.53 22.81 1.41
CA ALA A 286 6.38 23.16 0.28
C ALA A 286 5.71 24.04 -0.78
N THR A 287 4.37 24.07 -0.85
CA THR A 287 3.63 24.85 -1.85
C THR A 287 3.00 26.13 -1.30
N ASP A 288 2.90 26.28 0.02
CA ASP A 288 2.56 27.55 0.68
C ASP A 288 3.81 28.42 0.92
N GLU A 289 5.02 27.85 0.86
CA GLU A 289 6.32 28.55 0.95
C GLU A 289 6.85 29.06 -0.41
N ALA A 290 6.19 28.71 -1.52
CA ALA A 290 6.56 29.07 -2.89
C ALA A 290 5.54 30.04 -3.50
#